data_AF-A0A844HXC6-F1
#
_entry.id   AF-A0A844HXC6-F1
#
_cell.length_a   1.000
_cell.length_b   1.000
_cell.length_c   1.000
_cell.angle_alpha   90.00
_cell.angle_beta   90.00
_cell.angle_gamma   90.00
#
_symmetry.space_group_name_H-M   'P 1'
#
loop_
_entity.id
_entity.type
_entity.pdbx_description
1 polymer ?
#
loop_
_entity_poly.entity_id
_entity_poly.type
_entity_poly.pdbx_seq_one_letter_code
_entity_poly.pdbx_strand_id
1 'polypeptide(L)'
;MKKTPAPTAKRLLSPRQYRALRELLTGPRSVRQLFDKVGCNGVPQLIAALKAKGLIIHNVERSGVDRDGRKIHYGVYRIDLRSVNLAAEMVEAYERHEGAV
;
A
#
# COMPACT_ATOMS: atom_id res chain seq x y z
N MET A 1 -16.28 -22.26 -24.31
CA MET A 1 -16.64 -21.55 -23.05
C MET A 1 -15.39 -20.88 -22.50
N LYS A 2 -15.31 -19.54 -22.51
CA LYS A 2 -14.20 -18.82 -21.86
C LYS A 2 -14.47 -18.87 -20.34
N LYS A 3 -13.62 -19.57 -19.58
CA LYS A 3 -13.69 -19.58 -18.12
C LYS A 3 -13.45 -18.15 -17.63
N THR A 4 -14.46 -17.54 -17.03
CA THR A 4 -14.29 -16.28 -16.30
C THR A 4 -13.36 -16.56 -15.11
N PRO A 5 -12.19 -15.91 -14.99
CA PRO A 5 -11.32 -16.13 -13.85
C PRO A 5 -12.01 -15.64 -12.57
N ALA A 6 -11.75 -16.36 -11.47
CA ALA A 6 -12.21 -16.04 -10.11
C ALA A 6 -11.95 -14.57 -9.76
N PRO A 7 -12.77 -13.93 -8.89
CA PRO A 7 -12.71 -12.49 -8.66
C PRO A 7 -11.30 -12.06 -8.24
N THR A 8 -10.66 -11.30 -9.13
CA THR A 8 -9.31 -10.72 -9.03
C THR A 8 -9.14 -9.72 -7.89
N ALA A 9 -10.15 -9.59 -7.02
CA ALA A 9 -10.22 -8.63 -5.93
C ALA A 9 -9.01 -8.72 -5.00
N LYS A 10 -8.47 -9.92 -4.78
CA LYS A 10 -7.32 -10.14 -3.89
C LYS A 10 -5.94 -9.99 -4.53
N ARG A 11 -5.80 -9.78 -5.85
CA ARG A 11 -4.48 -9.76 -6.50
C ARG A 11 -3.96 -8.34 -6.71
N LEU A 12 -2.67 -8.10 -6.50
CA LEU A 12 -2.01 -6.86 -6.90
C LEU A 12 -1.88 -6.82 -8.43
N LEU A 13 -2.36 -5.75 -9.03
CA LEU A 13 -2.48 -5.60 -10.49
C LEU A 13 -1.39 -4.71 -11.09
N SER A 14 -0.56 -4.08 -10.26
CA SER A 14 0.53 -3.23 -10.75
C SER A 14 1.74 -3.26 -9.83
N PRO A 15 2.95 -3.02 -10.38
CA PRO A 15 4.17 -2.86 -9.60
C PRO A 15 4.07 -1.75 -8.53
N ARG A 16 3.23 -0.73 -8.78
CA ARG A 16 3.00 0.37 -7.83
C ARG A 16 2.25 -0.09 -6.60
N GLN A 17 1.22 -0.93 -6.77
CA GLN A 17 0.48 -1.52 -5.64
C GLN A 17 1.40 -2.42 -4.81
N TYR A 18 2.23 -3.23 -5.47
CA TYR A 18 3.26 -4.04 -4.83
C TYR A 18 4.24 -3.21 -3.99
N ARG A 19 4.88 -2.20 -4.59
CA ARG A 19 5.82 -1.32 -3.87
C ARG A 19 5.17 -0.64 -2.67
N ALA A 20 3.97 -0.10 -2.83
CA ALA A 20 3.25 0.57 -1.74
C ALA A 20 2.94 -0.40 -0.60
N LEU A 21 2.46 -1.60 -0.91
CA LEU A 21 2.09 -2.58 0.10
C LEU A 21 3.32 -3.11 0.86
N ARG A 22 4.44 -3.34 0.17
CA ARG A 22 5.73 -3.67 0.81
C ARG A 22 6.18 -2.58 1.77
N GLU A 23 6.15 -1.32 1.37
CA GLU A 23 6.53 -0.21 2.23
C GLU A 23 5.63 -0.12 3.47
N LEU A 24 4.32 -0.34 3.33
CA LEU A 24 3.38 -0.31 4.44
C LEU A 24 3.50 -1.52 5.39
N LEU A 25 3.96 -2.67 4.90
CA LEU A 25 4.28 -3.83 5.74
C LEU A 25 5.50 -3.58 6.63
N THR A 26 6.43 -2.72 6.22
CA THR A 26 7.57 -2.32 7.07
C THR A 26 7.18 -1.33 8.18
N GLY A 27 6.04 -0.66 8.05
CA GLY A 27 5.54 0.29 9.05
C GLY A 27 4.73 1.43 8.45
N PRO A 28 4.25 2.37 9.30
CA PRO A 28 3.46 3.50 8.85
C PRO A 28 4.25 4.42 7.89
N ARG A 29 3.61 4.88 6.82
CA ARG A 29 4.24 5.75 5.81
C ARG A 29 3.39 6.98 5.49
N SER A 30 4.02 8.15 5.40
CA SER A 30 3.35 9.36 4.92
C SER A 30 3.11 9.32 3.41
N VAL A 31 2.24 10.21 2.92
CA VAL A 31 2.01 10.40 1.47
C VAL A 31 3.33 10.65 0.74
N ARG A 32 4.20 11.49 1.32
CA ARG A 32 5.50 11.84 0.72
C ARG A 32 6.45 10.65 0.67
N GLN A 33 6.55 9.88 1.75
CA GLN A 33 7.39 8.69 1.78
C GLN A 33 6.93 7.65 0.74
N LEU A 34 5.61 7.44 0.61
CA LEU A 34 5.07 6.55 -0.41
C LEU A 34 5.28 7.11 -1.83
N PHE A 35 5.14 8.42 -2.02
CA PHE A 35 5.44 9.07 -3.28
C PHE A 35 6.87 8.76 -3.73
N ASP A 36 7.84 8.98 -2.84
CA ASP A 36 9.27 8.77 -3.10
C ASP A 36 9.60 7.30 -3.41
N LYS A 37 8.96 6.35 -2.70
CA LYS A 37 9.24 4.91 -2.85
C LYS A 37 8.50 4.24 -3.99
N VAL A 38 7.27 4.68 -4.28
CA VAL A 38 6.41 4.06 -5.30
C VAL A 38 6.61 4.71 -6.67
N GLY A 39 6.94 6.01 -6.68
CA GLY A 39 7.14 6.84 -7.88
C GLY A 39 5.81 7.27 -8.52
N CYS A 40 4.82 7.71 -7.75
CA CYS A 40 3.53 8.16 -8.32
C CYS A 40 2.85 9.31 -7.55
N ASN A 41 2.36 10.32 -8.29
CA ASN A 41 1.63 11.48 -7.75
C ASN A 41 0.26 11.15 -7.11
N GLY A 42 -0.28 9.94 -7.31
CA GLY A 42 -1.63 9.53 -6.91
C GLY A 42 -1.68 8.58 -5.71
N VAL A 43 -0.89 8.84 -4.66
CA VAL A 43 -0.83 7.96 -3.48
C VAL A 43 -2.21 7.75 -2.82
N PRO A 44 -3.06 8.76 -2.58
CA PRO A 44 -4.38 8.53 -1.99
C PRO A 44 -5.25 7.58 -2.83
N GLN A 45 -5.24 7.71 -4.16
CA GLN A 45 -5.97 6.82 -5.06
C GLN A 45 -5.38 5.41 -5.05
N LEU A 46 -4.06 5.28 -4.95
CA LEU A 46 -3.37 4.00 -4.79
C LEU A 46 -3.79 3.31 -3.49
N ILE A 47 -3.83 4.04 -2.36
CA ILE A 47 -4.31 3.52 -1.08
C ILE A 47 -5.78 3.12 -1.16
N ALA A 48 -6.63 3.93 -1.80
CA ALA A 48 -8.04 3.59 -2.01
C ALA A 48 -8.18 2.29 -2.83
N ALA A 49 -7.37 2.11 -3.87
CA ALA A 49 -7.35 0.87 -4.65
C ALA A 49 -6.90 -0.34 -3.81
N LEU A 50 -5.94 -0.18 -2.90
CA LEU A 50 -5.56 -1.24 -1.95
C LEU A 50 -6.70 -1.56 -0.96
N LYS A 51 -7.39 -0.54 -0.45
CA LYS A 51 -8.57 -0.72 0.41
C LYS A 51 -9.70 -1.48 -0.29
N ALA A 52 -9.95 -1.16 -1.56
CA ALA A 52 -10.94 -1.86 -2.38
C ALA A 52 -10.63 -3.36 -2.58
N LYS A 53 -9.39 -3.80 -2.30
CA LYS A 53 -8.98 -5.21 -2.32
C LYS A 53 -9.22 -5.94 -1.00
N GLY A 54 -9.82 -5.28 -0.02
CA GLY A 54 -10.14 -5.83 1.30
C GLY A 54 -9.12 -5.50 2.40
N LEU A 55 -8.11 -4.67 2.10
CA LEU A 55 -7.15 -4.21 3.10
C LEU A 55 -7.74 -3.09 3.95
N ILE A 56 -7.62 -3.21 5.27
CA ILE A 56 -7.94 -2.15 6.21
C ILE A 56 -6.66 -1.32 6.41
N ILE A 57 -6.69 -0.07 5.93
CA ILE A 57 -5.57 0.88 6.04
C ILE A 57 -6.08 2.14 6.76
N HIS A 58 -5.49 2.43 7.91
CA HIS A 58 -5.80 3.61 8.71
C HIS A 58 -5.02 4.82 8.20
N ASN A 59 -5.61 6.00 8.31
CA ASN A 59 -4.90 7.27 8.24
C ASN A 59 -4.79 7.80 9.67
N VAL A 60 -3.57 7.89 10.18
CA VAL A 60 -3.29 8.27 11.56
C VAL A 60 -2.46 9.55 11.55
N GLU A 61 -2.83 10.51 12.39
CA GLU A 61 -2.04 11.72 12.55
C GLU A 61 -0.72 11.43 13.30
N ARG A 62 0.35 12.08 12.85
CA ARG A 62 1.66 12.09 13.49
C ARG A 62 2.17 13.52 13.59
N SER A 63 2.82 13.85 14.69
CA SER A 63 3.59 15.10 14.82
C SER A 63 5.01 14.90 14.30
N GLY A 64 5.60 15.96 13.77
CA GLY A 64 7.01 15.99 13.38
C GLY A 64 7.50 17.40 13.16
N VAL A 65 8.62 17.53 12.45
CA VAL A 65 9.26 18.80 12.14
C VAL A 65 9.37 18.93 10.63
N ASP A 66 8.98 20.09 10.09
CA ASP A 66 9.12 20.38 8.66
C ASP A 66 10.56 20.79 8.30
N ARG A 67 10.77 21.17 7.03
CA ARG A 67 12.11 21.57 6.54
C ARG A 67 12.59 22.90 7.11
N ASP A 68 11.69 23.70 7.67
CA ASP A 68 11.98 25.01 8.25
C ASP A 68 12.10 24.94 9.78
N GLY A 69 12.12 23.73 10.36
CA GLY A 69 12.24 23.51 11.80
C GLY A 69 10.93 23.69 12.58
N ARG A 70 9.78 23.83 11.91
CA ARG A 70 8.50 24.06 12.57
C ARG A 70 7.82 22.75 12.94
N LYS A 71 7.17 22.72 14.11
CA LYS A 71 6.33 21.59 14.52
C LYS A 71 5.11 21.53 13.61
N ILE A 72 4.89 20.35 13.02
CA ILE A 72 3.75 20.10 12.12
C ILE A 72 3.05 18.80 12.50
N HIS A 73 1.81 18.67 12.03
CA HIS A 73 1.03 17.44 12.09
C HIS A 73 0.80 16.94 10.65
N TYR A 74 0.99 15.65 10.41
CA TYR A 74 0.82 15.05 9.10
C TYR A 74 0.24 13.64 9.21
N GLY A 75 -0.50 13.23 8.18
CA GLY A 75 -1.09 11.89 8.10
C GLY A 75 -0.09 10.82 7.66
N VAL A 76 -0.16 9.67 8.30
CA VAL A 76 0.51 8.44 7.85
C VAL A 76 -0.49 7.33 7.62
N TYR A 77 -0.26 6.54 6.59
CA TYR A 77 -1.00 5.31 6.34
C TYR A 77 -0.40 4.15 7.13
N ARG A 78 -1.23 3.36 7.78
CA ARG A 78 -0.83 2.16 8.52
C ARG A 78 -1.78 1.01 8.21
N ILE A 79 -1.23 -0.17 7.92
CA ILE A 79 -2.03 -1.41 7.80
C ILE A 79 -2.59 -1.78 9.18
N ASP A 80 -3.89 -2.08 9.24
CA ASP A 80 -4.51 -2.66 10.42
C ASP A 80 -3.98 -4.08 10.67
N LEU A 81 -3.82 -4.46 11.94
CA LEU A 81 -3.33 -5.80 12.32
C LEU A 81 -4.13 -6.93 11.66
N ARG A 82 -5.46 -6.75 11.50
CA ARG A 82 -6.35 -7.73 10.83
C ARG A 82 -6.05 -7.92 9.35
N SER A 83 -5.34 -7.00 8.72
CA SER A 83 -4.99 -7.03 7.30
C SER A 83 -3.53 -7.32 7.03
N VAL A 84 -2.68 -7.50 8.05
CA VAL A 84 -1.25 -7.80 7.87
C VAL A 84 -1.06 -9.11 7.11
N ASN A 85 -1.75 -10.19 7.50
CA ASN A 85 -1.63 -11.49 6.84
C ASN A 85 -2.08 -11.42 5.38
N LEU A 86 -3.24 -10.81 5.12
CA LEU A 86 -3.73 -10.59 3.76
C LEU A 86 -2.74 -9.77 2.93
N ALA A 87 -2.15 -8.71 3.50
CA ALA A 87 -1.18 -7.89 2.81
C ALA A 87 0.09 -8.68 2.44
N ALA A 88 0.60 -9.51 3.37
CA ALA A 88 1.74 -10.37 3.12
C ALA A 88 1.45 -11.41 2.01
N GLU A 89 0.32 -12.10 2.10
CA GLU A 89 -0.13 -13.06 1.07
C GLU A 89 -0.22 -12.43 -0.32
N MET A 90 -0.72 -11.18 -0.41
CA MET A 90 -0.82 -10.44 -1.66
C MET A 90 0.55 -10.10 -2.27
N VAL A 91 1.52 -9.76 -1.43
CA VAL A 91 2.91 -9.48 -1.83
C VAL A 91 3.58 -10.77 -2.32
N GLU A 92 3.50 -11.84 -1.55
CA GLU A 92 4.06 -13.15 -1.92
C GLU A 92 3.43 -13.71 -3.20
N ALA A 93 2.12 -13.54 -3.39
CA ALA A 93 1.44 -13.95 -4.62
C ALA A 93 1.90 -13.15 -5.83
N TYR A 94 2.23 -11.86 -5.66
CA TYR A 94 2.78 -11.04 -6.72
C TYR A 94 4.21 -11.47 -7.07
N GLU A 95 5.06 -11.70 -6.07
CA GLU A 95 6.45 -12.15 -6.27
C GLU A 95 6.54 -13.51 -6.96
N ARG A 96 5.69 -14.46 -6.58
CA ARG A 96 5.60 -15.76 -7.24
C ARG A 96 5.19 -15.66 -8.71
N HIS A 97 4.39 -14.66 -9.07
CA HIS A 97 3.99 -14.46 -10.46
C HIS A 97 5.08 -13.79 -11.29
N GLU A 98 5.73 -12.76 -10.76
CA GLU A 98 6.78 -12.03 -11.48
C GLU A 98 8.11 -12.81 -11.53
N GLY A 99 8.38 -13.65 -10.52
CA GLY A 99 9.57 -14.52 -10.46
C GLY A 99 9.41 -15.85 -11.20
N ALA A 100 8.27 -16.12 -11.83
CA ALA A 100 8.03 -17.31 -12.67
C ALA A 100 8.43 -17.09 -14.15
N VAL A 101 9.34 -16.14 -14.41
CA VAL A 101 9.90 -15.84 -15.73
C VAL A 101 11.34 -16.30 -15.78
#